data_AF-R7MUZ1-F1
#
_entry.id   AF-R7MUZ1-F1
#
_cell.length_a   1.000
_cell.length_b   1.000
_cell.length_c   1.000
_cell.angle_alpha   90.00
_cell.angle_beta   90.00
_cell.angle_gamma   90.00
#
_symmetry.space_group_name_H-M   'P 1'
#
loop_
_entity.id
_entity.type
_entity.pdbx_description
1 polymer ?
#
loop_
_entity_poly.entity_id
_entity_poly.type
_entity_poly.pdbx_seq_one_letter_code
_entity_poly.pdbx_strand_id
1 'polypeptide(L)' 'MLALGADAVLIGRPAAVAAVGGGAEGVKLLLDTLKRQLMDAMMITGTRDLSHVPANVVRKL' A
#
# COMPACT_ATOMS: atom_id res chain seq x y z
N MET A 1 -0.55 6.57 5.94
CA MET A 1 -0.15 5.87 7.18
C MET A 1 1.35 5.86 7.33
N LEU A 2 2.12 5.39 6.34
CA LEU A 2 3.60 5.45 6.41
C LEU A 2 4.13 6.88 6.62
N ALA A 3 3.63 7.85 5.84
CA ALA A 3 3.94 9.28 6.05
C ALA A 3 3.52 9.83 7.42
N LEU A 4 2.68 9.11 8.18
CA LEU A 4 2.25 9.48 9.53
C LEU A 4 3.06 8.72 10.62
N GLY A 5 4.13 8.02 10.24
CA GLY A 5 5.04 7.33 11.16
C GLY A 5 4.78 5.84 11.39
N ALA A 6 3.97 5.18 10.54
CA ALA A 6 3.80 3.73 10.61
C ALA A 6 4.91 2.98 9.87
N ASP A 7 5.42 1.89 10.43
CA ASP A 7 6.38 1.00 9.75
C ASP A 7 5.73 0.09 8.69
N ALA A 8 4.48 -0.31 8.94
CA ALA A 8 3.70 -1.17 8.06
C ALA A 8 2.20 -0.96 8.27
N VAL A 9 1.38 -1.48 7.35
CA VAL A 9 -0.09 -1.49 7.46
C VAL A 9 -0.64 -2.87 7.12
N LEU A 10 -1.67 -3.29 7.86
CA LEU A 10 -2.35 -4.57 7.64
C LEU A 10 -3.58 -4.42 6.76
N ILE A 11 -3.90 -5.47 6.00
CA ILE A 11 -5.05 -5.53 5.11
C ILE A 11 -5.92 -6.74 5.47
N GLY A 12 -7.11 -6.47 6.00
CA GLY A 12 -8.05 -7.50 6.43
C GLY A 12 -9.08 -7.84 5.36
N ARG A 13 -10.21 -7.12 5.35
CA ARG A 13 -11.36 -7.42 4.49
C ARG A 13 -11.02 -7.58 3.00
N PRO A 14 -10.19 -6.73 2.36
CA PRO A 14 -9.84 -6.93 0.96
C PRO A 14 -9.13 -8.27 0.70
N ALA A 15 -8.25 -8.70 1.61
CA ALA A 15 -7.57 -9.99 1.50
C ALA A 15 -8.56 -11.16 1.64
N ALA A 16 -9.55 -11.05 2.55
CA ALA A 16 -10.60 -12.05 2.69
C ALA A 16 -11.47 -12.16 1.41
N VAL A 17 -11.87 -11.03 0.83
CA VAL A 17 -12.64 -11.00 -0.42
C VAL A 17 -11.83 -11.62 -1.57
N ALA A 18 -10.55 -11.29 -1.69
CA ALA A 18 -9.67 -11.84 -2.71
C ALA A 18 -9.46 -13.36 -2.55
N ALA A 19 -9.32 -13.83 -1.30
CA ALA A 19 -9.20 -15.25 -0.99
C ALA A 19 -10.48 -16.03 -1.33
N VAL A 20 -11.65 -15.46 -1.06
CA VAL A 20 -12.93 -16.11 -1.42
C VAL A 20 -13.14 -16.11 -2.95
N GLY A 21 -12.81 -15.01 -3.63
CA GLY A 21 -13.05 -14.86 -5.07
C GLY A 21 -12.06 -15.62 -5.97
N GLY A 22 -10.81 -15.79 -5.53
CA GLY A 22 -9.75 -16.35 -6.38
C GLY A 22 -8.68 -17.15 -5.63
N GLY A 23 -8.92 -17.52 -4.37
CA GLY A 23 -7.98 -18.27 -3.56
C GLY A 23 -6.62 -17.56 -3.43
N ALA A 24 -5.54 -18.35 -3.47
CA ALA A 24 -4.17 -17.85 -3.39
C ALA A 24 -3.82 -16.88 -4.53
N GLU A 25 -4.26 -17.16 -5.77
CA GLU A 25 -3.98 -16.29 -6.91
C GLU A 25 -4.73 -14.96 -6.81
N GLY A 26 -5.95 -14.96 -6.27
CA GLY A 26 -6.69 -13.74 -5.95
C GLY A 26 -5.95 -12.86 -4.94
N VAL A 27 -5.44 -13.46 -3.86
CA VAL A 27 -4.65 -12.75 -2.84
C VAL A 27 -3.34 -12.21 -3.43
N LYS A 28 -2.65 -13.00 -4.25
CA LYS A 28 -1.44 -12.56 -4.95
C LYS A 28 -1.71 -11.36 -5.85
N LEU A 29 -2.77 -11.43 -6.67
CA LEU A 29 -3.18 -10.34 -7.54
C LEU A 29 -3.49 -9.06 -6.76
N LEU A 30 -4.16 -9.18 -5.60
CA LEU A 30 -4.41 -8.05 -4.70
C LEU A 30 -3.09 -7.43 -4.23
N LEU A 31 -2.17 -8.22 -3.70
CA LEU A 31 -0.87 -7.75 -3.20
C LEU A 31 -0.03 -7.10 -4.29
N ASP A 32 0.04 -7.70 -5.49
CA ASP A 32 0.75 -7.15 -6.64
C ASP A 32 0.15 -5.83 -7.12
N THR A 33 -1.18 -5.70 -7.03
CA THR A 33 -1.88 -4.45 -7.37
C THR A 33 -1.57 -3.35 -6.37
N LEU A 34 -1.64 -3.65 -5.07
CA LEU A 34 -1.33 -2.68 -4.01
C LEU A 34 0.15 -2.27 -4.04
N LYS A 35 1.06 -3.20 -4.31
CA LYS A 35 2.48 -2.91 -4.50
C LYS A 35 2.69 -1.92 -5.65
N ARG A 36 2.05 -2.15 -6.80
CA ARG A 36 2.14 -1.23 -7.95
C ARG A 36 1.60 0.16 -7.61
N GLN A 37 0.41 0.23 -7.03
CA GLN A 37 -0.18 1.51 -6.62
C GLN A 37 0.68 2.28 -5.61
N LEU A 38 1.32 1.56 -4.66
CA LEU A 38 2.26 2.16 -3.73
C LEU A 38 3.50 2.70 -4.45
N MET A 39 4.07 1.93 -5.38
CA MET A 39 5.21 2.36 -6.18
C MET A 39 4.88 3.60 -7.04
N ASP A 40 3.70 3.62 -7.66
CA ASP A 40 3.23 4.76 -8.46
C ASP A 40 3.07 6.01 -7.58
N ALA A 41 2.47 5.88 -6.39
CA ALA A 41 2.33 6.97 -5.44
C ALA A 41 3.71 7.49 -4.96
N MET A 42 4.65 6.59 -4.68
CA MET A 42 6.03 6.94 -4.34
C MET A 42 6.72 7.69 -5.47
N MET A 43 6.56 7.24 -6.72
CA MET A 43 7.14 7.89 -7.90
C MET A 43 6.59 9.30 -8.08
N ILE A 44 5.27 9.48 -8.02
CA ILE A 44 4.60 10.79 -8.22
C ILE A 44 4.93 11.76 -7.08
N THR A 45 5.11 11.27 -5.86
CA THR A 45 5.46 12.10 -4.69
C THR A 45 6.97 12.31 -4.53
N GLY A 46 7.81 11.72 -5.39
CA GLY A 46 9.27 11.79 -5.28
C GLY A 46 9.84 11.05 -4.07
N THR A 47 9.10 10.10 -3.50
CA THR A 47 9.53 9.28 -2.38
C THR A 47 10.38 8.11 -2.88
N ARG A 48 11.70 8.17 -2.70
CA ARG A 48 12.62 7.13 -3.23
C ARG A 48 12.57 5.82 -2.45
N ASP A 49 12.34 5.89 -1.14
CA ASP A 49 12.48 4.74 -0.24
C ASP A 49 11.42 4.72 0.86
N LEU A 50 10.99 3.52 1.25
CA LEU A 50 9.93 3.31 2.23
C LEU A 50 10.38 3.55 3.68
N SER A 51 11.68 3.46 3.98
CA SER A 51 12.19 3.76 5.34
C SER A 51 12.09 5.24 5.69
N HIS A 52 11.91 6.10 4.68
CA HIS A 52 11.84 7.53 4.87
C HIS A 52 10.74 8.17 3.99
N VAL A 53 9.47 7.84 4.30
CA VAL A 53 8.32 8.52 3.69
C VAL A 53 8.09 9.86 4.39
N PRO A 54 8.27 11.01 3.71
CA PRO A 54 8.25 12.31 4.39
C PRO A 54 6.83 12.74 4.74
N ALA A 55 6.63 13.27 5.95
CA ALA A 55 5.29 13.59 6.47
C ALA A 55 4.55 14.68 5.68
N ASN A 56 5.27 15.52 4.94
CA ASN A 56 4.72 16.63 4.14
C ASN A 56 4.01 16.18 2.85
N VAL A 57 4.10 14.90 2.45
CA VAL A 57 3.38 14.36 1.28
C VAL A 57 1.88 14.20 1.53
N VAL A 58 1.44 14.33 2.78
CA VAL A 58 0.03 14.32 3.17
C VAL A 58 -0.31 15.58 3.96
N ARG A 59 -1.53 16.10 3.80
CA ARG A 59 -2.05 17.25 4.54
C ARG A 59 -3.41 16.90 5.14
N LYS A 60 -3.67 17.34 6.38
CA LYS A 60 -5.01 17.29 6.96
C LYS A 60 -5.91 18.31 6.26
N LEU A 61 -7.02 17.83 5.70
CA LEU A 61 -8.07 18.67 5.11
C LEU A 61 -8.89 19.37 6.19
#